data_AF-A0A267M8M3-F1
#
_entry.id   AF-A0A267M8M3-F1
#
_cell.length_a   1.000
_cell.length_b   1.000
_cell.length_c   1.000
_cell.angle_alpha   90.00
_cell.angle_beta   90.00
_cell.angle_gamma   90.00
#
_symmetry.space_group_name_H-M   'P 1'
#
loop_
_entity.id
_entity.type
_entity.pdbx_description
1 polymer ?
#
loop_
_entity_poly.entity_id
_entity_poly.type
_entity_poly.pdbx_seq_one_letter_code
_entity_poly.pdbx_strand_id
1 'polypeptide(L)'
;MVTLSRKLKNAAQVAIRNNDKRKVLQNIYMDPCYIYATDGHLLYRGWHGLKIKKSMLADLSEAKKGKLTLKECPEEKYLNLYRIVPKYDGNYTISIKVNELLAAAKSVETFLKGSDDKSCELSFKRENGLISLRARNGSGFIHLGIENDMNEVSSKNGFSIYFDPALMVQALKGLGKKETIFMDFYGPLKPFTIKDIAGEQLFLIAPMRKF
;
A
#
# COMPACT_ATOMS: atom_id res chain seq x y z
N MET A 1 20.73 12.11 -0.81
CA MET A 1 20.05 12.51 0.45
C MET A 1 18.52 12.70 0.31
N VAL A 2 17.98 13.06 -0.87
CA VAL A 2 16.52 13.27 -1.13
C VAL A 2 15.66 12.01 -1.00
N THR A 3 16.20 10.82 -1.26
CA THR A 3 15.44 9.55 -1.28
C THR A 3 14.99 9.11 0.11
N LEU A 4 15.83 9.32 1.14
CA LEU A 4 15.54 8.90 2.51
C LEU A 4 14.43 9.75 3.15
N SER A 5 14.46 11.07 2.95
CA SER A 5 13.46 11.97 3.52
C SER A 5 12.06 11.70 2.97
N ARG A 6 11.95 11.30 1.70
CA ARG A 6 10.67 10.88 1.11
C ARG A 6 10.17 9.55 1.68
N LYS A 7 11.05 8.56 1.83
CA LYS A 7 10.70 7.26 2.42
C LYS A 7 10.22 7.41 3.87
N LEU A 8 10.83 8.31 4.64
CA LEU A 8 10.38 8.68 5.99
C LEU A 8 9.04 9.42 5.99
N LYS A 9 8.80 10.34 5.04
CA LYS A 9 7.50 11.00 4.88
C LYS A 9 6.39 10.01 4.58
N ASN A 10 6.63 9.05 3.69
CA ASN A 10 5.67 7.98 3.38
C ASN A 10 5.36 7.13 4.63
N ALA A 11 6.41 6.70 5.35
CA ALA A 11 6.25 5.95 6.58
C ALA A 11 5.45 6.74 7.64
N ALA A 12 5.77 8.02 7.81
CA ALA A 12 5.03 8.89 8.72
C ALA A 12 3.56 8.99 8.32
N GLN A 13 3.24 9.23 7.04
CA GLN A 13 1.86 9.33 6.55
C GLN A 13 1.03 8.07 6.84
N VAL A 14 1.62 6.89 6.67
CA VAL A 14 0.95 5.62 7.03
C VAL A 14 0.71 5.55 8.54
N ALA A 15 1.73 5.80 9.36
CA ALA A 15 1.60 5.74 10.81
C ALA A 15 0.62 6.79 11.40
N ILE A 16 0.45 7.96 10.75
CA ILE A 16 -0.43 9.05 11.20
C ILE A 16 -1.90 8.79 10.93
N ARG A 17 -2.25 7.98 9.92
CA ARG A 17 -3.66 7.68 9.60
C ARG A 17 -4.39 7.02 10.78
N ASN A 18 -3.63 6.56 11.77
CA ASN A 18 -4.12 6.03 13.02
C ASN A 18 -4.49 7.12 14.05
N ASN A 19 -5.81 7.31 14.23
CA ASN A 19 -6.39 7.58 15.55
C ASN A 19 -6.44 6.31 16.44
N ASP A 20 -5.70 5.27 16.06
CA ASP A 20 -5.66 4.01 16.77
C ASP A 20 -5.05 4.19 18.17
N LYS A 21 -5.74 3.61 19.14
CA LYS A 21 -5.37 3.64 20.56
C LYS A 21 -4.05 2.89 20.82
N ARG A 22 -3.63 2.02 19.90
CA ARG A 22 -2.38 1.26 19.96
C ARG A 22 -1.19 2.17 19.67
N LYS A 23 -0.59 2.73 20.73
CA LYS A 23 0.65 3.54 20.66
C LYS A 23 1.78 2.86 19.87
N VAL A 24 1.83 1.53 19.85
CA VAL A 24 2.82 0.76 19.09
C VAL A 24 2.71 1.01 17.57
N LEU A 25 1.51 1.22 17.01
CA LEU A 25 1.32 1.49 15.59
C LEU A 25 1.64 2.94 15.19
N GLN A 26 1.83 3.82 16.18
CA GLN A 26 2.21 5.21 15.99
C GLN A 26 3.74 5.38 15.94
N ASN A 27 4.48 4.34 15.53
CA ASN A 27 5.94 4.43 15.40
C ASN A 27 6.38 4.05 13.98
N ILE A 28 7.51 4.59 13.58
CA ILE A 28 8.26 4.13 12.40
C ILE A 28 9.31 3.15 12.90
N TYR A 29 9.26 1.93 12.35
CA TYR A 29 10.20 0.86 12.66
C TYR A 29 11.30 0.84 11.62
N MET A 30 12.54 0.60 12.02
CA MET A 30 13.66 0.43 11.11
C MET A 30 14.40 -0.84 11.48
N ASP A 31 14.65 -1.70 10.50
CA ASP A 31 15.63 -2.79 10.59
C ASP A 31 16.94 -2.35 9.87
N PRO A 32 17.98 -3.19 9.76
CA PRO A 32 19.21 -2.83 9.05
C PRO A 32 19.05 -2.37 7.60
N CYS A 33 17.95 -2.72 6.94
CA CYS A 33 17.73 -2.52 5.51
C CYS A 33 16.50 -1.64 5.20
N TYR A 34 15.44 -1.73 6.01
CA TYR A 34 14.11 -1.25 5.68
C TYR A 34 13.48 -0.40 6.78
N ILE A 35 12.73 0.60 6.33
CA ILE A 35 11.79 1.39 7.12
C ILE A 35 10.42 0.74 6.97
N TYR A 36 9.69 0.59 8.09
CA TYR A 36 8.32 0.13 8.13
C TYR A 36 7.42 1.10 8.90
N ALA A 37 6.18 1.18 8.46
CA ALA A 37 5.09 1.80 9.21
C ALA A 37 3.79 1.10 8.85
N THR A 38 2.85 1.03 9.77
CA THR A 38 1.53 0.47 9.49
C THR A 38 0.45 1.12 10.34
N ASP A 39 -0.74 1.26 9.77
CA ASP A 39 -1.95 1.61 10.52
C ASP A 39 -2.81 0.38 10.88
N GLY A 40 -2.37 -0.83 10.52
CA GLY A 40 -3.12 -2.08 10.67
C GLY A 40 -3.93 -2.49 9.43
N HIS A 41 -4.20 -1.56 8.51
CA HIS A 41 -4.88 -1.81 7.22
C HIS A 41 -3.96 -1.57 6.01
N LEU A 42 -3.01 -0.67 6.14
CA LEU A 42 -1.96 -0.35 5.20
C LEU A 42 -0.62 -0.51 5.92
N LEU A 43 0.32 -1.17 5.24
CA LEU A 43 1.71 -1.24 5.66
C LEU A 43 2.58 -0.66 4.56
N TYR A 44 3.55 0.16 4.95
CA TYR A 44 4.62 0.65 4.09
C TYR A 44 5.93 -0.04 4.46
N ARG A 45 6.71 -0.42 3.45
CA ARG A 45 8.11 -0.84 3.55
C ARG A 45 8.93 -0.06 2.53
N GLY A 46 10.07 0.49 2.96
CA GLY A 46 11.01 1.17 2.05
C GLY A 46 12.47 0.90 2.39
N TRP A 47 13.29 0.54 1.41
CA TRP A 47 14.74 0.37 1.60
C TRP A 47 15.42 1.70 1.91
N HIS A 48 16.14 1.82 3.02
CA HIS A 48 16.71 3.11 3.44
C HIS A 48 18.20 3.29 3.17
N GLY A 49 18.95 2.21 2.87
CA GLY A 49 20.37 2.28 2.54
C GLY A 49 21.29 2.82 3.64
N LEU A 50 20.87 2.77 4.91
CA LEU A 50 21.67 3.19 6.06
C LEU A 50 22.31 1.95 6.69
N LYS A 51 23.52 2.09 7.22
CA LYS A 51 24.18 1.00 7.97
C LYS A 51 23.72 1.02 9.42
N ILE A 52 22.58 0.39 9.71
CA ILE A 52 22.08 0.23 11.08
C ILE A 52 22.30 -1.23 11.50
N LYS A 53 22.91 -1.46 12.68
CA LYS A 53 23.25 -2.82 13.15
C LYS A 53 22.11 -3.54 13.88
N LYS A 54 21.10 -2.81 14.36
CA LYS A 54 19.99 -3.33 15.17
C LYS A 54 18.70 -2.55 14.94
N SER A 55 17.57 -3.09 15.37
CA SER A 55 16.25 -2.48 15.20
C SER A 55 16.12 -1.14 15.93
N MET A 56 15.60 -0.13 15.24
CA MET A 56 15.41 1.23 15.77
C MET A 56 13.96 1.69 15.60
N LEU A 57 13.53 2.61 16.46
CA LEU A 57 12.31 3.40 16.33
C LEU A 57 12.68 4.83 15.94
N ALA A 58 11.91 5.41 15.03
CA ALA A 58 11.98 6.84 14.74
C ALA A 58 10.74 7.57 15.26
N ASP A 59 10.96 8.76 15.84
CA ASP A 59 9.90 9.63 16.34
C ASP A 59 9.08 10.23 15.17
N LEU A 60 7.76 10.02 15.19
CA LEU A 60 6.86 10.53 14.16
C LEU A 60 6.84 12.06 14.07
N SER A 61 6.94 12.76 15.20
CA SER A 61 6.86 14.22 15.25
C SER A 61 8.05 14.87 14.55
N GLU A 62 9.20 14.21 14.59
CA GLU A 62 10.42 14.64 13.91
C GLU A 62 10.47 14.18 12.47
N ALA A 63 10.02 12.95 12.17
CA ALA A 63 9.91 12.43 10.81
C ALA A 63 9.03 13.34 9.93
N LYS A 64 7.95 13.91 10.48
CA LYS A 64 7.12 14.94 9.81
C LYS A 64 7.93 16.18 9.39
N LYS A 65 8.90 16.57 10.21
CA LYS A 65 9.80 17.71 9.97
C LYS A 65 11.01 17.32 9.11
N GLY A 66 11.07 16.08 8.62
CA GLY A 66 12.21 15.55 7.87
C GLY A 66 13.46 15.31 8.73
N LYS A 67 13.31 15.32 10.06
CA LYS A 67 14.37 14.97 11.01
C LYS A 67 14.24 13.51 11.42
N LEU A 68 15.36 12.90 11.80
CA LEU A 68 15.42 11.49 12.17
C LEU A 68 16.22 11.33 13.47
N THR A 69 15.53 11.32 14.60
CA THR A 69 16.11 10.78 15.83
C THR A 69 15.73 9.31 15.95
N LEU A 70 16.74 8.46 16.04
CA LEU A 70 16.59 7.03 16.22
C LEU A 70 16.76 6.68 17.69
N LYS A 71 15.84 5.89 18.21
CA LYS A 71 15.94 5.27 19.54
C LYS A 71 15.97 3.76 19.37
N GLU A 72 16.68 3.07 20.25
CA GLU A 72 16.65 1.61 20.22
C GLU A 72 15.24 1.11 20.48
N CYS A 73 14.81 0.11 19.70
CA CYS A 73 13.54 -0.55 19.93
C CYS A 73 13.78 -1.71 20.91
N PRO A 74 13.16 -1.72 22.10
CA PRO A 74 13.15 -2.92 22.94
C PRO A 74 12.52 -4.08 22.17
N GLU A 75 13.14 -5.28 22.21
CA GLU A 75 12.68 -6.43 21.40
C GLU A 75 11.20 -6.77 21.63
N GLU A 76 10.74 -6.69 22.88
CA GLU A 76 9.34 -6.93 23.28
C GLU A 76 8.34 -5.96 22.63
N LYS A 77 8.81 -4.82 22.13
CA LYS A 77 8.00 -3.77 21.48
C LYS A 77 8.19 -3.72 19.98
N TYR A 78 9.12 -4.50 19.42
CA TYR A 78 9.37 -4.52 18.00
C TYR A 78 8.33 -5.38 17.29
N LEU A 79 7.40 -4.72 16.61
CA LEU A 79 6.48 -5.41 15.73
C LEU A 79 7.28 -5.95 14.54
N ASN A 80 7.45 -7.27 14.47
CA ASN A 80 8.20 -7.92 13.39
C ASN A 80 7.38 -7.89 12.08
N LEU A 81 7.29 -6.70 11.48
CA LEU A 81 6.54 -6.42 10.26
C LEU A 81 7.14 -7.12 9.03
N TYR A 82 8.43 -7.47 9.10
CA TYR A 82 9.09 -8.27 8.07
C TYR A 82 8.40 -9.63 7.85
N ARG A 83 7.83 -10.25 8.90
CA ARG A 83 7.11 -11.53 8.78
C ARG A 83 5.78 -11.42 8.02
N ILE A 84 5.20 -10.22 7.95
CA ILE A 84 3.88 -9.99 7.33
C ILE A 84 4.02 -9.78 5.82
N VAL A 85 5.16 -9.24 5.37
CA VAL A 85 5.38 -8.99 3.94
C VAL A 85 5.62 -10.33 3.22
N PRO A 86 4.84 -10.66 2.18
CA PRO A 86 5.08 -11.88 1.40
C PRO A 86 6.50 -11.93 0.83
N LYS A 87 7.09 -13.12 0.81
CA LYS A 87 8.47 -13.38 0.35
C LYS A 87 8.56 -13.98 -1.05
N TYR A 88 7.42 -14.28 -1.64
CA TYR A 88 7.26 -14.90 -2.95
C TYR A 88 6.35 -14.00 -3.79
N ASP A 89 6.39 -14.16 -5.11
CA ASP A 89 5.49 -13.41 -5.99
C ASP A 89 4.03 -13.82 -5.78
N GLY A 90 3.10 -12.94 -6.14
CA GLY A 90 1.68 -13.23 -6.04
C GLY A 90 1.27 -14.40 -6.93
N ASN A 91 0.12 -15.01 -6.61
CA ASN A 91 -0.57 -15.89 -7.55
C ASN A 91 -0.93 -15.14 -8.84
N TYR A 92 -1.06 -13.81 -8.75
CA TYR A 92 -1.28 -12.89 -9.85
C TYR A 92 -0.37 -11.68 -9.65
N THR A 93 0.37 -11.30 -10.68
CA THR A 93 1.06 -10.01 -10.73
C THR A 93 0.55 -9.25 -11.93
N ILE A 94 0.25 -7.97 -11.73
CA ILE A 94 -0.10 -7.04 -12.81
C ILE A 94 0.87 -5.88 -12.80
N SER A 95 1.22 -5.42 -14.00
CA SER A 95 1.87 -4.12 -14.19
C SER A 95 0.82 -3.10 -14.59
N ILE A 96 0.89 -1.88 -14.08
CA ILE A 96 -0.11 -0.84 -14.38
C ILE A 96 0.51 0.56 -14.29
N LYS A 97 0.04 1.47 -15.15
CA LYS A 97 0.41 2.89 -15.10
C LYS A 97 -0.17 3.53 -13.84
N VAL A 98 0.70 4.16 -13.05
CA VAL A 98 0.35 4.79 -11.77
C VAL A 98 -0.70 5.88 -11.95
N ASN A 99 -0.58 6.71 -12.99
CA ASN A 99 -1.46 7.85 -13.20
C ASN A 99 -2.91 7.42 -13.49
N GLU A 100 -3.09 6.38 -14.30
CA GLU A 100 -4.41 5.85 -14.66
C GLU A 100 -5.09 5.21 -13.44
N LEU A 101 -4.35 4.36 -12.72
CA LEU A 101 -4.86 3.74 -11.49
C LEU A 101 -5.17 4.78 -10.40
N LEU A 102 -4.31 5.80 -10.25
CA LEU A 102 -4.50 6.86 -9.28
C LEU A 102 -5.73 7.73 -9.62
N ALA A 103 -5.93 8.06 -10.89
CA ALA A 103 -7.11 8.80 -11.33
C ALA A 103 -8.39 8.01 -11.04
N ALA A 104 -8.42 6.73 -11.41
CA ALA A 104 -9.57 5.88 -11.17
C ALA A 104 -9.84 5.66 -9.67
N ALA A 105 -8.81 5.39 -8.88
CA ALA A 105 -8.95 5.21 -7.42
C ALA A 105 -9.45 6.48 -6.72
N LYS A 106 -9.01 7.67 -7.15
CA LYS A 106 -9.52 8.95 -6.63
C LYS A 106 -10.98 9.19 -6.97
N SER A 107 -11.40 8.84 -8.18
CA SER A 107 -12.80 8.96 -8.60
C SER A 107 -13.70 8.07 -7.73
N VAL A 108 -13.28 6.84 -7.44
CA VAL A 108 -14.01 5.94 -6.55
C VAL A 108 -13.97 6.41 -5.09
N GLU A 109 -12.82 6.86 -4.59
CA GLU A 109 -12.70 7.47 -3.25
C GLU A 109 -13.67 8.65 -3.08
N THR A 110 -13.75 9.52 -4.09
CA THR A 110 -14.66 10.68 -4.10
C THR A 110 -16.11 10.24 -4.14
N PHE A 111 -16.46 9.25 -4.97
CA PHE A 111 -17.80 8.68 -5.04
C PHE A 111 -18.26 8.05 -3.71
N LEU A 112 -17.34 7.42 -2.97
CA LEU A 112 -17.62 6.83 -1.66
C LEU A 112 -17.53 7.84 -0.51
N LYS A 113 -17.25 9.12 -0.77
CA LYS A 113 -17.22 10.14 0.28
C LYS A 113 -18.61 10.29 0.91
N GLY A 114 -18.68 10.18 2.24
CA GLY A 114 -19.95 10.19 2.99
C GLY A 114 -20.74 8.85 2.99
N SER A 115 -20.32 7.84 2.23
CA SER A 115 -20.93 6.49 2.27
C SER A 115 -20.53 5.70 3.52
N ASP A 116 -21.42 4.86 4.06
CA ASP A 116 -21.07 3.90 5.12
C ASP A 116 -20.22 2.74 4.57
N ASP A 117 -20.53 2.27 3.35
CA ASP A 117 -19.69 1.31 2.63
C ASP A 117 -18.55 2.06 1.94
N LYS A 118 -17.31 1.79 2.37
CA LYS A 118 -16.07 2.30 1.76
C LYS A 118 -15.40 1.28 0.83
N SER A 119 -16.07 0.17 0.52
CA SER A 119 -15.47 -0.88 -0.31
C SER A 119 -15.45 -0.51 -1.80
N CYS A 120 -14.28 -0.71 -2.40
CA CYS A 120 -14.08 -0.75 -3.83
C CYS A 120 -13.65 -2.17 -4.22
N GLU A 121 -14.25 -2.71 -5.27
CA GLU A 121 -13.80 -3.92 -5.94
C GLU A 121 -12.77 -3.56 -7.00
N LEU A 122 -11.59 -4.17 -6.93
CA LEU A 122 -10.65 -4.27 -8.04
C LEU A 122 -10.82 -5.64 -8.67
N SER A 123 -11.11 -5.70 -9.97
CA SER A 123 -11.17 -6.97 -10.69
C SER A 123 -10.41 -6.92 -12.00
N PHE A 124 -9.81 -8.05 -12.37
CA PHE A 124 -9.13 -8.24 -13.63
C PHE A 124 -9.80 -9.36 -14.41
N LYS A 125 -10.15 -9.09 -15.67
CA LYS A 125 -10.66 -10.08 -16.61
C LYS A 125 -9.65 -10.31 -17.72
N ARG A 126 -9.19 -11.56 -17.87
CA ARG A 126 -8.18 -11.92 -18.88
C ARG A 126 -8.68 -11.75 -20.31
N GLU A 127 -9.96 -12.05 -20.56
CA GLU A 127 -10.55 -12.07 -21.90
C GLU A 127 -10.40 -10.74 -22.65
N ASN A 128 -10.34 -9.62 -21.93
CA ASN A 128 -10.20 -8.29 -22.49
C ASN A 128 -9.05 -7.48 -21.86
N GLY A 129 -8.18 -8.12 -21.06
CA GLY A 129 -7.08 -7.45 -20.36
C GLY A 129 -7.52 -6.30 -19.44
N LEU A 130 -8.82 -6.20 -19.12
CA LEU A 130 -9.38 -5.02 -18.48
C LEU A 130 -9.23 -5.14 -16.96
N ILE A 131 -8.55 -4.17 -16.37
CA ILE A 131 -8.60 -3.90 -14.94
C ILE A 131 -9.80 -3.01 -14.69
N SER A 132 -10.61 -3.33 -13.71
CA SER A 132 -11.81 -2.54 -13.37
C SER A 132 -11.86 -2.21 -11.89
N LEU A 133 -12.29 -0.99 -11.60
CA LEU A 133 -12.63 -0.52 -10.26
C LEU A 133 -14.13 -0.29 -10.19
N ARG A 134 -14.79 -0.97 -9.25
CA ARG A 134 -16.24 -0.89 -9.06
C ARG A 134 -16.57 -0.53 -7.62
N ALA A 135 -17.58 0.30 -7.43
CA ALA A 135 -18.12 0.58 -6.10
C ALA A 135 -19.60 0.92 -6.19
N ARG A 136 -20.30 0.75 -5.07
CA ARG A 136 -21.71 1.10 -4.90
C ARG A 136 -21.87 1.88 -3.61
N ASN A 137 -22.72 2.89 -3.62
CA ASN A 137 -23.17 3.60 -2.43
C ASN A 137 -24.71 3.74 -2.47
N GLY A 138 -25.31 4.42 -1.50
CA GLY A 138 -26.77 4.63 -1.46
C GLY A 138 -27.35 5.39 -2.66
N SER A 139 -26.52 6.10 -3.44
CA SER A 139 -26.94 6.89 -4.61
C SER A 139 -26.77 6.19 -5.95
N GLY A 140 -26.06 5.06 -6.03
CA GLY A 140 -25.84 4.35 -7.29
C GLY A 140 -24.56 3.54 -7.32
N PHE A 141 -23.99 3.37 -8.52
CA PHE A 141 -22.75 2.63 -8.75
C PHE A 141 -21.79 3.40 -9.66
N ILE A 142 -20.50 3.13 -9.48
CA ILE A 142 -19.41 3.59 -10.36
C ILE A 142 -18.64 2.37 -10.89
N HIS A 143 -18.28 2.39 -12.17
CA HIS A 143 -17.48 1.36 -12.82
C HIS A 143 -16.48 2.03 -13.76
N LEU A 144 -15.19 1.87 -13.47
CA LEU A 144 -14.10 2.45 -14.26
C LEU A 144 -13.23 1.31 -14.80
N GLY A 145 -12.96 1.34 -16.09
CA GLY A 145 -12.02 0.44 -16.76
C GLY A 145 -10.65 1.10 -16.93
N ILE A 146 -9.60 0.31 -16.81
CA ILE A 146 -8.22 0.69 -17.10
C ILE A 146 -7.68 -0.37 -18.05
N GLU A 147 -7.29 0.07 -19.24
CA GLU A 147 -6.62 -0.78 -20.22
C GLU A 147 -5.24 -1.14 -19.69
N ASN A 148 -4.94 -2.43 -19.64
CA ASN A 148 -3.63 -2.90 -19.24
C ASN A 148 -2.81 -3.22 -20.50
N ASP A 149 -1.87 -2.35 -20.83
CA ASP A 149 -0.98 -2.49 -22.00
C ASP A 149 0.03 -3.65 -21.85
N MET A 150 0.10 -4.32 -20.70
CA MET A 150 1.21 -5.21 -20.36
C MET A 150 0.87 -6.71 -20.39
N ASN A 151 1.74 -7.45 -21.10
CA ASN A 151 1.65 -8.87 -21.45
C ASN A 151 1.91 -9.89 -20.31
N GLU A 152 2.25 -9.45 -19.10
CA GLU A 152 2.52 -10.36 -17.98
C GLU A 152 1.34 -10.42 -17.00
N VAL A 153 0.47 -11.40 -17.22
CA VAL A 153 -0.44 -11.91 -16.20
C VAL A 153 -0.18 -13.41 -16.08
N SER A 154 0.40 -13.82 -14.97
CA SER A 154 0.86 -15.20 -14.72
C SER A 154 -0.26 -16.23 -14.51
N SER A 155 -1.54 -15.88 -14.68
CA SER A 155 -2.69 -16.72 -14.32
C SER A 155 -3.67 -17.01 -15.46
N LYS A 156 -4.27 -18.21 -15.42
CA LYS A 156 -5.35 -18.66 -16.32
C LYS A 156 -6.72 -18.02 -16.03
N ASN A 157 -6.96 -17.53 -14.81
CA ASN A 157 -8.26 -17.01 -14.37
C ASN A 157 -8.18 -15.51 -14.05
N GLY A 158 -9.32 -14.81 -14.10
CA GLY A 158 -9.46 -13.46 -13.55
C GLY A 158 -9.38 -13.45 -12.02
N PHE A 159 -9.31 -12.27 -11.41
CA PHE A 159 -9.40 -12.11 -9.95
C PHE A 159 -10.35 -10.97 -9.57
N SER A 160 -10.84 -10.99 -8.34
CA SER A 160 -11.59 -9.89 -7.71
C SER A 160 -11.18 -9.78 -6.25
N ILE A 161 -10.98 -8.54 -5.78
CA ILE A 161 -10.63 -8.22 -4.40
C ILE A 161 -11.29 -6.91 -3.98
N TYR A 162 -11.79 -6.86 -2.75
CA TYR A 162 -12.39 -5.66 -2.16
C TYR A 162 -11.39 -4.98 -1.23
N PHE A 163 -11.34 -3.65 -1.24
CA PHE A 163 -10.42 -2.84 -0.43
C PHE A 163 -10.95 -1.41 -0.24
N ASP A 164 -10.33 -0.63 0.65
CA ASP A 164 -10.62 0.81 0.80
C ASP A 164 -9.81 1.62 -0.24
N PRO A 165 -10.46 2.33 -1.18
CA PRO A 165 -9.77 3.10 -2.22
C PRO A 165 -8.89 4.23 -1.66
N ALA A 166 -9.18 4.75 -0.47
CA ALA A 166 -8.33 5.76 0.15
C ALA A 166 -6.95 5.21 0.53
N LEU A 167 -6.84 3.91 0.87
CA LEU A 167 -5.54 3.26 1.14
C LEU A 167 -4.72 3.12 -0.16
N MET A 168 -5.38 2.78 -1.27
CA MET A 168 -4.77 2.70 -2.60
C MET A 168 -4.27 4.07 -3.07
N VAL A 169 -5.10 5.12 -2.96
CA VAL A 169 -4.71 6.48 -3.33
C VAL A 169 -3.50 6.94 -2.51
N GLN A 170 -3.46 6.61 -1.22
CA GLN A 170 -2.31 6.90 -0.36
C GLN A 170 -1.05 6.16 -0.82
N ALA A 171 -1.12 4.86 -1.09
CA ALA A 171 0.00 4.07 -1.59
C ALA A 171 0.55 4.63 -2.91
N LEU A 172 -0.32 4.91 -3.88
CA LEU A 172 0.06 5.44 -5.19
C LEU A 172 0.72 6.83 -5.11
N LYS A 173 0.17 7.73 -4.28
CA LYS A 173 0.82 9.03 -3.98
C LYS A 173 2.20 8.84 -3.36
N GLY A 174 2.35 7.84 -2.48
CA GLY A 174 3.63 7.49 -1.84
C GLY A 174 4.69 7.04 -2.84
N LEU A 175 4.30 6.29 -3.88
CA LEU A 175 5.17 5.85 -4.98
C LEU A 175 5.56 7.01 -5.93
N GLY A 176 4.84 8.13 -5.88
CA GLY A 176 5.19 9.43 -6.48
C GLY A 176 5.30 9.40 -8.01
N LYS A 177 6.33 10.01 -8.60
CA LYS A 177 6.48 10.16 -10.07
C LYS A 177 6.85 8.85 -10.81
N LYS A 178 6.55 7.68 -10.26
CA LYS A 178 6.76 6.41 -10.98
C LYS A 178 5.69 6.31 -12.05
N GLU A 179 6.10 5.95 -13.27
CA GLU A 179 5.16 5.77 -14.37
C GLU A 179 4.40 4.45 -14.22
N THR A 180 5.13 3.40 -13.84
CA THR A 180 4.62 2.03 -13.75
C THR A 180 4.92 1.42 -12.39
N ILE A 181 4.00 0.59 -11.92
CA ILE A 181 4.11 -0.19 -10.67
C ILE A 181 3.73 -1.65 -10.92
N PHE A 182 4.11 -2.52 -9.99
CA PHE A 182 3.60 -3.88 -9.92
C PHE A 182 2.65 -4.03 -8.74
N MET A 183 1.60 -4.82 -8.94
CA MET A 183 0.71 -5.25 -7.87
C MET A 183 0.67 -6.77 -7.83
N ASP A 184 0.93 -7.36 -6.65
CA ASP A 184 0.85 -8.80 -6.46
C ASP A 184 -0.35 -9.18 -5.59
N PHE A 185 -1.11 -10.17 -6.03
CA PHE A 185 -2.29 -10.70 -5.34
C PHE A 185 -2.05 -12.15 -4.93
N TYR A 186 -2.36 -12.45 -3.68
CA TYR A 186 -2.10 -13.76 -3.06
C TYR A 186 -3.38 -14.56 -2.80
N GLY A 187 -4.53 -14.00 -3.20
CA GLY A 187 -5.88 -14.49 -2.96
C GLY A 187 -6.84 -13.36 -2.57
N PRO A 188 -8.17 -13.55 -2.68
CA PRO A 188 -9.17 -12.49 -2.49
C PRO A 188 -9.29 -11.98 -1.06
N LEU A 189 -8.82 -12.77 -0.08
CA LEU A 189 -8.88 -12.45 1.35
C LEU A 189 -7.49 -12.21 1.96
N LYS A 190 -6.43 -12.22 1.15
CA LYS A 190 -5.07 -11.94 1.59
C LYS A 190 -4.69 -10.50 1.23
N PRO A 191 -3.83 -9.84 2.03
CA PRO A 191 -3.26 -8.56 1.64
C PRO A 191 -2.58 -8.64 0.29
N PHE A 192 -2.71 -7.58 -0.50
CA PHE A 192 -2.05 -7.45 -1.80
C PHE A 192 -0.99 -6.35 -1.74
N THR A 193 0.02 -6.44 -2.59
CA THR A 193 1.14 -5.51 -2.63
C THR A 193 0.99 -4.49 -3.75
N ILE A 194 1.58 -3.32 -3.57
CA ILE A 194 1.83 -2.32 -4.61
C ILE A 194 3.30 -1.91 -4.45
N LYS A 195 4.13 -2.22 -5.45
CA LYS A 195 5.58 -2.02 -5.39
C LYS A 195 6.09 -1.27 -6.61
N ASP A 196 7.17 -0.52 -6.44
CA ASP A 196 7.91 0.00 -7.58
C ASP A 196 8.69 -1.11 -8.30
N ILE A 197 9.11 -0.86 -9.53
CA ILE A 197 9.82 -1.84 -10.38
C ILE A 197 11.06 -2.41 -9.69
N ALA A 198 11.78 -1.56 -8.95
CA ALA A 198 12.98 -1.96 -8.23
C ALA A 198 12.68 -2.73 -6.92
N GLY A 199 11.42 -2.79 -6.47
CA GLY A 199 11.04 -3.37 -5.19
C GLY A 199 11.57 -2.62 -3.96
N GLU A 200 12.09 -1.39 -4.15
CA GLU A 200 12.64 -0.56 -3.09
C GLU A 200 11.55 -0.03 -2.17
N GLN A 201 10.35 0.19 -2.71
CA GLN A 201 9.18 0.64 -1.98
C GLN A 201 8.03 -0.32 -2.22
N LEU A 202 7.35 -0.67 -1.14
CA LEU A 202 6.22 -1.57 -1.15
C LEU A 202 5.16 -1.06 -0.18
N PHE A 203 3.91 -1.09 -0.65
CA PHE A 203 2.73 -0.95 0.18
C PHE A 203 1.99 -2.27 0.20
N LEU A 204 1.48 -2.67 1.37
CA LEU A 204 0.65 -3.85 1.55
C LEU A 204 -0.72 -3.39 2.04
N ILE A 205 -1.78 -3.71 1.30
CA ILE A 205 -3.14 -3.28 1.60
C ILE A 205 -3.96 -4.49 2.05
N ALA A 206 -4.57 -4.39 3.22
CA ALA A 206 -5.51 -5.39 3.73
C ALA A 206 -6.81 -5.35 2.92
N PRO A 207 -7.36 -6.51 2.50
CA PRO A 207 -8.64 -6.55 1.82
C PRO A 207 -9.80 -6.33 2.80
N MET A 208 -10.92 -5.90 2.26
CA MET A 208 -12.21 -5.87 2.94
C MET A 208 -12.94 -7.19 2.69
N ARG A 209 -13.60 -7.71 3.72
CA ARG A 209 -14.52 -8.86 3.57
C ARG A 209 -15.90 -8.31 3.23
N LYS A 210 -16.49 -8.76 2.12
CA LYS A 210 -17.87 -8.46 1.75
C LYS A 210 -18.68 -9.75 1.95
N PHE A 211 -19.72 -9.66 2.78
CA PHE A 211 -20.66 -10.75 3.09
C PHE A 211 -21.99 -10.48 2.39
#